data_AF-A0A0G4LUW4-F1
#
_entry.id   AF-A0A0G4LUW4-F1
#
_cell.length_a   1.000
_cell.length_b   1.000
_cell.length_c   1.000
_cell.angle_alpha   90.00
_cell.angle_beta   90.00
_cell.angle_gamma   90.00
#
_symmetry.space_group_name_H-M   'P 1'
#
loop_
_entity.id
_entity.type
_entity.pdbx_description
1 polymer ?
#
loop_
_entity_poly.entity_id
_entity_poly.type
_entity_poly.pdbx_seq_one_letter_code
_entity_poly.pdbx_strand_id
1 'polypeptide(L)'
;SIYDEFLAEIVSTVKGWKVGPTSDLEEGILLGPVQNEMQYSIVHSFFSEAVDNGFKFALGGPIPKAEDVKNFIVPPAIIDNPPDESLVVKGEAFGPILPILKWSTEDEVLKRVNDTQTGLGGTVWSSNLVRARAIAERVESGTIWINSFEKPLPHAHLHGYKESGVGGEWGAEVFLGGENGNQVMASSQSASVVVRDGANFEFQVRDVPIPEIKPSEILVKLSATGVCGTDLGLAAGYLGPSCDILGHEGVGRAVAVGAAVDPAIAK
;
A
#
# COMPACT_ATOMS: atom_id res chain seq x y z
N SER A 1 -21.89 -18.14 14.03
CA SER A 1 -21.20 -16.86 13.74
C SER A 1 -20.23 -16.58 14.87
N ILE A 2 -19.08 -15.96 14.60
CA ILE A 2 -18.06 -15.60 15.62
C ILE A 2 -17.94 -14.08 15.81
N TYR A 3 -18.81 -13.29 15.17
CA TYR A 3 -18.63 -11.85 15.04
C TYR A 3 -18.53 -11.13 16.38
N ASP A 4 -19.48 -11.35 17.30
CA ASP A 4 -19.53 -10.58 18.55
C ASP A 4 -18.34 -10.93 19.47
N GLU A 5 -17.92 -12.20 19.50
CA GLU A 5 -16.73 -12.65 20.23
C GLU A 5 -15.44 -12.07 19.60
N PHE A 6 -15.33 -12.08 18.28
CA PHE A 6 -14.19 -11.50 17.56
C PHE A 6 -14.10 -9.98 17.76
N LEU A 7 -15.23 -9.26 17.65
CA LEU A 7 -15.31 -7.82 17.88
C LEU A 7 -14.92 -7.47 19.31
N ALA A 8 -15.36 -8.24 20.30
CA ALA A 8 -14.98 -8.02 21.69
C ALA A 8 -13.46 -8.19 21.89
N GLU A 9 -12.87 -9.24 21.32
CA GLU A 9 -11.45 -9.54 21.48
C GLU A 9 -10.54 -8.51 20.78
N ILE A 10 -10.89 -8.10 19.55
CA ILE A 10 -10.12 -7.08 18.82
C ILE A 10 -10.21 -5.72 19.51
N VAL A 11 -11.38 -5.35 20.03
CA VAL A 11 -11.54 -4.12 20.85
C VAL A 11 -10.70 -4.21 22.11
N SER A 12 -10.71 -5.34 22.81
CA SER A 12 -9.89 -5.57 24.01
C SER A 12 -8.39 -5.43 23.70
N THR A 13 -7.95 -6.05 22.61
CA THR A 13 -6.55 -6.03 22.14
C THR A 13 -6.10 -4.60 21.81
N VAL A 14 -6.87 -3.87 20.99
CA VAL A 14 -6.51 -2.52 20.53
C VAL A 14 -6.59 -1.49 21.66
N LYS A 15 -7.48 -1.67 22.65
CA LYS A 15 -7.50 -0.84 23.87
C LYS A 15 -6.21 -0.91 24.67
N GLY A 16 -5.48 -2.03 24.59
CA GLY A 16 -4.19 -2.20 25.26
C GLY A 16 -3.02 -1.52 24.54
N TRP A 17 -3.23 -0.98 23.33
CA TRP A 17 -2.16 -0.35 22.56
C TRP A 17 -1.77 0.99 23.13
N LYS A 18 -0.47 1.23 23.23
CA LYS A 18 0.08 2.51 23.62
C LYS A 18 0.27 3.38 22.38
N VAL A 19 -0.34 4.55 22.39
CA VAL A 19 -0.33 5.51 21.28
C VAL A 19 0.37 6.77 21.77
N GLY A 20 1.36 7.25 21.04
CA GLY A 20 2.13 8.40 21.49
C GLY A 20 3.22 8.84 20.51
N PRO A 21 3.90 9.96 20.80
CA PRO A 21 5.04 10.40 20.01
C PRO A 21 6.19 9.40 20.13
N THR A 22 6.88 9.14 19.03
CA THR A 22 8.04 8.23 18.99
C THR A 22 9.35 8.91 19.40
N SER A 23 9.34 10.24 19.62
CA SER A 23 10.51 11.03 20.02
C SER A 23 11.02 10.75 21.43
N ASP A 24 10.17 10.18 22.30
CA ASP A 24 10.40 10.24 23.75
C ASP A 24 11.17 9.03 24.30
N LEU A 25 11.72 8.18 23.42
CA LEU A 25 12.40 6.90 23.75
C LEU A 25 11.55 5.99 24.66
N GLU A 26 10.25 6.26 24.77
CA GLU A 26 9.36 5.53 25.63
C GLU A 26 9.10 4.15 25.03
N GLU A 27 9.40 3.10 25.79
CA GLU A 27 9.19 1.74 25.31
C GLU A 27 7.70 1.41 25.16
N GLY A 28 7.40 0.54 24.19
CA GLY A 28 6.07 -0.02 23.98
C GLY A 28 5.08 0.87 23.23
N ILE A 29 5.49 2.02 22.68
CA ILE A 29 4.66 2.78 21.73
C ILE A 29 4.42 1.91 20.49
N LEU A 30 3.17 1.52 20.26
CA LEU A 30 2.78 0.70 19.11
C LEU A 30 2.31 1.54 17.93
N LEU A 31 1.67 2.68 18.21
CA LEU A 31 1.20 3.61 17.18
C LEU A 31 1.79 5.00 17.41
N GLY A 32 2.54 5.45 16.41
CA GLY A 32 3.09 6.80 16.31
C GLY A 32 2.14 7.79 15.65
N PRO A 33 2.59 9.03 15.44
CA PRO A 33 1.85 10.04 14.71
C PRO A 33 1.73 9.70 13.22
N VAL A 34 0.66 10.18 12.56
CA VAL A 34 0.63 10.18 11.10
C VAL A 34 1.59 11.24 10.55
N GLN A 35 2.04 11.06 9.31
CA GLN A 35 3.22 11.76 8.78
C GLN A 35 3.11 13.30 8.80
N ASN A 36 1.96 13.85 8.44
CA ASN A 36 1.78 15.29 8.23
C ASN A 36 0.31 15.73 8.37
N GLU A 37 0.08 17.04 8.30
CA GLU A 37 -1.26 17.66 8.44
C GLU A 37 -2.24 17.22 7.35
N MET A 38 -1.77 17.07 6.10
CA MET A 38 -2.60 16.62 4.98
C MET A 38 -3.12 15.21 5.25
N GLN A 39 -2.24 14.29 5.65
CA GLN A 39 -2.61 12.92 5.98
C GLN A 39 -3.54 12.86 7.20
N TYR A 40 -3.26 13.68 8.23
CA TYR A 40 -4.16 13.80 9.38
C TYR A 40 -5.56 14.26 8.96
N SER A 41 -5.64 15.23 8.06
CA SER A 41 -6.92 15.76 7.55
C SER A 41 -7.68 14.71 6.74
N ILE A 42 -6.98 13.89 5.94
CA ILE A 42 -7.58 12.73 5.26
C ILE A 42 -8.16 11.78 6.31
N VAL A 43 -7.37 11.34 7.28
CA VAL A 43 -7.84 10.40 8.32
C VAL A 43 -9.03 11.00 9.11
N HIS A 44 -8.95 12.28 9.49
CA HIS A 44 -10.05 12.99 10.15
C HIS A 44 -11.35 12.95 9.34
N SER A 45 -11.29 13.04 8.01
CA SER A 45 -12.50 12.97 7.17
C SER A 45 -13.25 11.64 7.31
N PHE A 46 -12.53 10.52 7.52
CA PHE A 46 -13.14 9.20 7.76
C PHE A 46 -13.84 9.15 9.12
N PHE A 47 -13.22 9.72 10.15
CA PHE A 47 -13.83 9.82 11.48
C PHE A 47 -15.05 10.74 11.48
N SER A 48 -14.97 11.89 10.81
CA SER A 48 -16.08 12.83 10.68
C SER A 48 -17.26 12.20 9.97
N GLU A 49 -17.05 11.55 8.81
CA GLU A 49 -18.11 10.89 8.05
C GLU A 49 -18.81 9.81 8.89
N ALA A 50 -18.04 9.00 9.61
CA ALA A 50 -18.60 7.97 10.48
C ALA A 50 -19.45 8.56 11.63
N VAL A 51 -19.06 9.71 12.19
CA VAL A 51 -19.83 10.41 13.23
C VAL A 51 -21.08 11.06 12.64
N ASP A 52 -20.94 11.75 11.52
CA ASP A 52 -22.02 12.49 10.86
C ASP A 52 -23.14 11.55 10.38
N ASN A 53 -22.77 10.35 9.92
CA ASN A 53 -23.72 9.30 9.54
C ASN A 53 -24.16 8.39 10.70
N GLY A 54 -23.70 8.66 11.93
CA GLY A 54 -24.13 7.94 13.13
C GLY A 54 -23.69 6.48 13.19
N PHE A 55 -22.54 6.14 12.60
CA PHE A 55 -21.99 4.79 12.68
C PHE A 55 -21.59 4.44 14.10
N LYS A 56 -21.66 3.15 14.40
CA LYS A 56 -21.34 2.64 15.73
C LYS A 56 -19.82 2.46 15.87
N PHE A 57 -19.22 3.25 16.75
CA PHE A 57 -17.84 3.02 17.19
C PHE A 57 -17.83 1.92 18.27
N ALA A 58 -17.19 0.78 17.99
CA ALA A 58 -16.87 -0.21 19.02
C ALA A 58 -15.66 0.21 19.87
N LEU A 59 -14.77 1.01 19.27
CA LEU A 59 -13.63 1.66 19.92
C LEU A 59 -13.37 3.01 19.25
N GLY A 60 -12.85 3.96 20.03
CA GLY A 60 -12.53 5.30 19.55
C GLY A 60 -13.75 6.21 19.52
N GLY A 61 -13.72 7.21 18.66
CA GLY A 61 -14.75 8.24 18.54
C GLY A 61 -14.22 9.43 17.75
N PRO A 62 -14.94 10.57 17.71
CA PRO A 62 -14.49 11.76 17.01
C PRO A 62 -13.10 12.19 17.47
N ILE A 63 -12.30 12.68 16.53
CA ILE A 63 -10.96 13.24 16.77
C ILE A 63 -10.98 14.75 16.47
N PRO A 64 -10.08 15.55 17.07
CA PRO A 64 -10.03 16.98 16.80
C PRO A 64 -9.55 17.25 15.38
N LYS A 65 -9.78 18.47 14.87
CA LYS A 65 -9.22 18.88 13.59
C LYS A 65 -7.70 19.02 13.66
N ALA A 66 -7.07 18.99 12.50
CA ALA A 66 -5.62 19.06 12.38
C ALA A 66 -5.02 20.30 13.08
N GLU A 67 -5.69 21.46 12.99
CA GLU A 67 -5.25 22.70 13.63
C GLU A 67 -5.21 22.64 15.17
N ASP A 68 -5.98 21.73 15.77
CA ASP A 68 -6.12 21.57 17.22
C ASP A 68 -5.25 20.43 17.79
N VAL A 69 -4.52 19.71 16.93
CA VAL A 69 -3.78 18.50 17.30
C VAL A 69 -2.28 18.77 17.29
N LYS A 70 -1.63 18.50 18.42
CA LYS A 70 -0.17 18.46 18.46
C LYS A 70 0.33 17.12 17.96
N ASN A 71 1.32 17.16 17.07
CA ASN A 71 2.04 15.99 16.55
C ASN A 71 1.20 15.00 15.74
N PHE A 72 0.02 15.36 15.21
CA PHE A 72 -0.77 14.48 14.31
C PHE A 72 -1.02 13.05 14.85
N ILE A 73 -1.22 12.90 16.15
CA ILE A 73 -1.54 11.60 16.75
C ILE A 73 -3.01 11.28 16.53
N VAL A 74 -3.29 10.11 15.97
CA VAL A 74 -4.65 9.60 15.77
C VAL A 74 -4.87 8.38 16.68
N PRO A 75 -5.83 8.41 17.62
CA PRO A 75 -6.19 7.22 18.39
C PRO A 75 -6.82 6.16 17.49
N PRO A 76 -6.57 4.86 17.72
CA PRO A 76 -7.18 3.81 16.92
C PRO A 76 -8.69 3.76 17.12
N ALA A 77 -9.42 3.51 16.04
CA ALA A 77 -10.87 3.36 16.05
C ALA A 77 -11.31 2.07 15.35
N ILE A 78 -12.41 1.50 15.83
CA ILE A 78 -13.05 0.32 15.25
C ILE A 78 -14.52 0.67 15.00
N ILE A 79 -14.95 0.55 13.75
CA ILE A 79 -16.33 0.79 13.34
C ILE A 79 -17.07 -0.54 13.23
N ASP A 80 -18.12 -0.70 14.04
CA ASP A 80 -18.95 -1.91 14.13
C ASP A 80 -19.98 -1.92 13.00
N ASN A 81 -19.75 -2.81 12.04
CA ASN A 81 -20.66 -3.15 10.95
C ASN A 81 -21.21 -1.92 10.19
N PRO A 82 -20.34 -1.03 9.68
CA PRO A 82 -20.78 0.10 8.87
C PRO A 82 -21.39 -0.37 7.53
N PRO A 83 -22.14 0.51 6.82
CA PRO A 83 -22.62 0.23 5.47
C PRO A 83 -21.49 -0.04 4.48
N ASP A 84 -21.73 -0.91 3.49
CA ASP A 84 -20.74 -1.29 2.46
C ASP A 84 -20.23 -0.10 1.64
N GLU A 85 -21.06 0.92 1.43
CA GLU A 85 -20.73 2.12 0.65
C GLU A 85 -20.11 3.25 1.49
N SER A 86 -19.86 3.01 2.78
CA SER A 86 -19.24 4.01 3.65
C SER A 86 -17.79 4.28 3.28
N LEU A 87 -17.31 5.49 3.59
CA LEU A 87 -15.94 5.90 3.27
C LEU A 87 -14.93 5.00 4.00
N VAL A 88 -15.22 4.60 5.24
CA VAL A 88 -14.38 3.67 6.01
C VAL A 88 -14.26 2.28 5.40
N VAL A 89 -15.16 1.87 4.50
CA VAL A 89 -15.13 0.56 3.81
C VAL A 89 -14.51 0.65 2.41
N LYS A 90 -14.89 1.66 1.63
CA LYS A 90 -14.46 1.81 0.22
C LYS A 90 -13.20 2.65 0.05
N GLY A 91 -12.92 3.53 1.01
CA GLY A 91 -11.77 4.44 0.97
C GLY A 91 -10.54 3.87 1.64
N GLU A 92 -9.39 4.47 1.34
CA GLU A 92 -8.10 4.09 1.91
C GLU A 92 -7.63 5.17 2.89
N ALA A 93 -7.88 4.96 4.18
CA ALA A 93 -7.61 5.97 5.20
C ALA A 93 -6.10 6.23 5.41
N PHE A 94 -5.26 5.22 5.21
CA PHE A 94 -3.85 5.23 5.64
C PHE A 94 -3.69 5.76 7.09
N GLY A 95 -4.58 5.31 7.97
CA GLY A 95 -4.64 5.71 9.37
C GLY A 95 -5.33 4.64 10.21
N PRO A 96 -5.28 4.75 11.55
CA PRO A 96 -5.70 3.67 12.45
C PRO A 96 -7.23 3.63 12.65
N ILE A 97 -7.99 3.45 11.57
CA ILE A 97 -9.45 3.26 11.61
C ILE A 97 -9.81 1.97 10.87
N LEU A 98 -10.49 1.05 11.55
CA LEU A 98 -10.77 -0.29 11.04
C LEU A 98 -12.29 -0.56 11.02
N PRO A 99 -12.93 -0.75 9.86
CA PRO A 99 -14.29 -1.28 9.80
C PRO A 99 -14.29 -2.81 10.04
N ILE A 100 -15.32 -3.33 10.71
CA ILE A 100 -15.52 -4.78 10.87
C ILE A 100 -16.94 -5.14 10.44
N LEU A 101 -17.08 -5.88 9.35
CA LEU A 101 -18.36 -6.19 8.73
C LEU A 101 -18.79 -7.65 8.95
N LYS A 102 -20.10 -7.86 9.09
CA LYS A 102 -20.71 -9.20 9.11
C LYS A 102 -20.90 -9.71 7.68
N TRP A 103 -20.85 -11.02 7.52
CA TRP A 103 -21.22 -11.72 6.29
C TRP A 103 -21.87 -13.07 6.62
N SER A 104 -22.63 -13.63 5.69
CA SER A 104 -23.42 -14.85 5.93
C SER A 104 -23.05 -16.03 5.04
N THR A 105 -22.56 -15.78 3.83
CA THR A 105 -22.15 -16.84 2.89
C THR A 105 -20.87 -16.51 2.16
N GLU A 106 -20.11 -17.54 1.76
CA GLU A 106 -18.84 -17.35 1.06
C GLU A 106 -19.02 -16.62 -0.27
N ASP A 107 -20.07 -16.92 -1.02
CA ASP A 107 -20.32 -16.27 -2.30
C ASP A 107 -20.66 -14.78 -2.14
N GLU A 108 -21.39 -14.43 -1.08
CA GLU A 108 -21.71 -13.05 -0.76
C GLU A 108 -20.47 -12.26 -0.31
N VAL A 109 -19.66 -12.80 0.60
CA VAL A 109 -18.44 -12.11 1.03
C VAL A 109 -17.42 -12.01 -0.09
N LEU A 110 -17.27 -13.05 -0.94
CA LEU A 110 -16.37 -13.01 -2.09
C LEU A 110 -16.79 -11.94 -3.11
N LYS A 111 -18.09 -11.76 -3.34
CA LYS A 111 -18.58 -10.64 -4.16
C LYS A 111 -18.20 -9.29 -3.54
N ARG A 112 -18.37 -9.14 -2.23
CA ARG A 112 -18.09 -7.87 -1.51
C ARG A 112 -16.60 -7.52 -1.48
N VAL A 113 -15.73 -8.48 -1.15
CA VAL A 113 -14.27 -8.24 -1.09
C VAL A 113 -13.66 -7.98 -2.47
N ASN A 114 -14.27 -8.48 -3.54
CA ASN A 114 -13.84 -8.19 -4.92
C ASN A 114 -14.48 -6.91 -5.48
N ASP A 115 -15.52 -6.37 -4.85
CA ASP A 115 -16.19 -5.12 -5.24
C ASP A 115 -15.41 -3.89 -4.74
N THR A 116 -14.19 -3.76 -5.25
CA THR A 116 -13.26 -2.67 -5.00
C THR A 116 -12.40 -2.44 -6.24
N GLN A 117 -11.90 -1.21 -6.39
CA GLN A 117 -10.95 -0.81 -7.42
C GLN A 117 -9.51 -1.26 -7.09
N THR A 118 -9.23 -1.63 -5.85
CA THR A 118 -7.90 -2.05 -5.37
C THR A 118 -7.82 -3.56 -5.16
N GLY A 119 -6.61 -4.10 -5.09
CA GLY A 119 -6.34 -5.53 -4.95
C GLY A 119 -4.88 -5.83 -4.62
N LEU A 120 -4.30 -5.13 -3.64
CA LEU A 120 -2.90 -5.32 -3.25
C LEU A 120 -2.72 -6.65 -2.52
N GLY A 121 -3.29 -6.74 -1.32
CA GLY A 121 -3.18 -7.92 -0.50
C GLY A 121 -4.39 -8.16 0.42
N GLY A 122 -4.45 -9.35 0.99
CA GLY A 122 -5.51 -9.73 1.92
C GLY A 122 -5.16 -10.94 2.77
N THR A 123 -5.96 -11.22 3.79
CA THR A 123 -5.72 -12.37 4.68
C THR A 123 -6.97 -13.22 4.83
N VAL A 124 -6.78 -14.55 4.86
CA VAL A 124 -7.86 -15.52 5.08
C VAL A 124 -7.54 -16.36 6.30
N TRP A 125 -8.42 -16.32 7.30
CA TRP A 125 -8.25 -17.04 8.56
C TRP A 125 -9.26 -18.19 8.66
N SER A 126 -8.76 -19.42 8.72
CA SER A 126 -9.59 -20.62 8.85
C SER A 126 -8.75 -21.81 9.31
N SER A 127 -9.28 -22.61 10.23
CA SER A 127 -8.69 -23.89 10.65
C SER A 127 -8.76 -24.96 9.56
N ASN A 128 -9.67 -24.82 8.58
CA ASN A 128 -9.73 -25.65 7.39
C ASN A 128 -8.91 -25.00 6.26
N LEU A 129 -7.72 -25.52 6.01
CA LEU A 129 -6.79 -24.98 5.01
C LEU A 129 -7.26 -25.17 3.57
N VAL A 130 -8.02 -26.23 3.27
CA VAL A 130 -8.59 -26.46 1.93
C VAL A 130 -9.60 -25.37 1.61
N ARG A 131 -10.48 -25.08 2.57
CA ARG A 131 -11.45 -23.98 2.48
C ARG A 131 -10.75 -22.62 2.40
N ALA A 132 -9.74 -22.39 3.25
CA ALA A 132 -8.99 -21.13 3.25
C ALA A 132 -8.34 -20.86 1.89
N ARG A 133 -7.70 -21.88 1.31
CA ARG A 133 -7.10 -21.81 -0.02
C ARG A 133 -8.14 -21.60 -1.12
N ALA A 134 -9.26 -22.30 -1.09
CA ALA A 134 -10.33 -22.14 -2.07
C ALA A 134 -10.95 -20.73 -2.05
N ILE A 135 -11.04 -20.11 -0.87
CA ILE A 135 -11.44 -18.70 -0.74
C ILE A 135 -10.34 -17.78 -1.28
N ALA A 136 -9.09 -17.99 -0.85
CA ALA A 136 -7.95 -17.18 -1.28
C ALA A 136 -7.78 -17.14 -2.80
N GLU A 137 -7.93 -18.28 -3.49
CA GLU A 137 -7.85 -18.39 -4.96
C GLU A 137 -8.99 -17.64 -5.70
N ARG A 138 -10.04 -17.22 -5.00
CA ARG A 138 -11.19 -16.47 -5.55
C ARG A 138 -11.16 -14.98 -5.21
N VAL A 139 -10.23 -14.54 -4.36
CA VAL A 139 -10.06 -13.12 -4.05
C VAL A 139 -9.20 -12.48 -5.14
N GLU A 140 -9.67 -11.38 -5.73
CA GLU A 140 -8.99 -10.65 -6.80
C GLU A 140 -7.93 -9.71 -6.23
N SER A 141 -6.85 -10.30 -5.69
CA SER A 141 -5.73 -9.59 -5.08
C SER A 141 -4.41 -10.24 -5.46
N GLY A 142 -3.33 -9.48 -5.52
CA GLY A 142 -2.04 -10.04 -5.91
C GLY A 142 -1.41 -10.96 -4.86
N THR A 143 -1.59 -10.70 -3.56
CA THR A 143 -1.09 -11.60 -2.50
C THR A 143 -2.13 -11.90 -1.41
N ILE A 144 -2.36 -13.17 -1.09
CA ILE A 144 -3.20 -13.59 0.03
C ILE A 144 -2.39 -14.40 1.05
N TRP A 145 -2.43 -13.98 2.32
CA TRP A 145 -1.84 -14.73 3.43
C TRP A 145 -2.91 -15.57 4.16
N ILE A 146 -2.67 -16.88 4.26
CA ILE A 146 -3.56 -17.79 4.99
C ILE A 146 -3.07 -17.92 6.43
N ASN A 147 -3.94 -17.63 7.40
CA ASN A 147 -3.66 -17.68 8.85
C ASN A 147 -2.42 -16.88 9.28
N SER A 148 -2.18 -15.76 8.59
CA SER A 148 -1.12 -14.81 8.92
C SER A 148 -1.60 -13.41 8.56
N PHE A 149 -1.07 -12.43 9.27
CA PHE A 149 -1.11 -11.04 8.80
C PHE A 149 -0.17 -10.87 7.60
N GLU A 150 -0.23 -9.68 6.97
CA GLU A 150 0.69 -9.30 5.90
C GLU A 150 2.15 -9.58 6.32
N LYS A 151 2.78 -10.49 5.59
CA LYS A 151 4.17 -10.86 5.81
C LYS A 151 4.81 -11.09 4.46
N PRO A 152 5.14 -10.02 3.73
CA PRO A 152 5.75 -10.18 2.42
C PRO A 152 7.13 -10.81 2.64
N LEU A 153 7.52 -11.69 1.71
CA LEU A 153 8.77 -12.45 1.81
C LEU A 153 9.66 -12.06 0.64
N PRO A 154 10.94 -11.69 0.84
CA PRO A 154 11.81 -11.25 -0.27
C PRO A 154 11.96 -12.24 -1.43
N HIS A 155 11.65 -13.52 -1.20
CA HIS A 155 11.69 -14.59 -2.19
C HIS A 155 10.33 -14.88 -2.85
N ALA A 156 9.25 -14.25 -2.39
CA ALA A 156 7.93 -14.32 -2.98
C ALA A 156 7.64 -13.03 -3.74
N HIS A 157 7.03 -13.16 -4.91
CA HIS A 157 6.64 -12.01 -5.72
C HIS A 157 5.46 -11.28 -5.07
N LEU A 158 5.61 -9.99 -4.79
CA LEU A 158 4.57 -9.11 -4.28
C LEU A 158 4.09 -8.22 -5.43
N HIS A 159 2.81 -8.31 -5.77
CA HIS A 159 2.21 -7.50 -6.82
C HIS A 159 0.79 -7.10 -6.44
N GLY A 160 0.26 -6.08 -7.11
CA GLY A 160 -1.13 -5.66 -6.99
C GLY A 160 -1.99 -6.15 -8.16
N TYR A 161 -3.30 -6.22 -7.92
CA TYR A 161 -4.33 -6.33 -8.95
C TYR A 161 -5.05 -4.98 -9.08
N LYS A 162 -5.69 -4.76 -10.25
CA LYS A 162 -6.53 -3.58 -10.51
C LYS A 162 -5.73 -2.28 -10.35
N GLU A 163 -6.24 -1.30 -9.60
CA GLU A 163 -5.57 -0.02 -9.37
C GLU A 163 -4.47 -0.10 -8.29
N SER A 164 -4.29 -1.24 -7.62
CA SER A 164 -3.17 -1.42 -6.69
C SER A 164 -1.82 -1.57 -7.38
N GLY A 165 -1.83 -1.73 -8.70
CA GLY A 165 -0.65 -1.47 -9.51
C GLY A 165 -0.40 -2.47 -10.62
N VAL A 166 0.64 -2.18 -11.41
CA VAL A 166 1.09 -3.02 -12.52
C VAL A 166 2.55 -3.39 -12.33
N GLY A 167 2.88 -4.66 -12.56
CA GLY A 167 4.19 -5.22 -12.25
C GLY A 167 4.22 -5.80 -10.84
N GLY A 168 5.42 -5.96 -10.28
CA GLY A 168 5.59 -6.44 -8.91
C GLY A 168 7.03 -6.41 -8.47
N GLU A 169 7.24 -6.60 -7.18
CA GLU A 169 8.53 -6.61 -6.53
C GLU A 169 8.86 -8.00 -5.97
N TRP A 170 10.14 -8.21 -5.66
CA TRP A 170 10.66 -9.40 -4.97
C TRP A 170 10.45 -10.72 -5.74
N GLY A 171 10.95 -11.81 -5.18
CA GLY A 171 10.89 -13.12 -5.82
C GLY A 171 11.88 -13.31 -6.96
N ALA A 172 12.04 -14.57 -7.40
CA ALA A 172 12.96 -14.94 -8.46
C ALA A 172 12.57 -14.33 -9.83
N GLU A 173 11.29 -14.00 -10.01
CA GLU A 173 10.75 -13.41 -11.24
C GLU A 173 11.38 -12.04 -11.55
N VAL A 174 11.74 -11.26 -10.52
CA VAL A 174 12.50 -10.01 -10.67
C VAL A 174 13.91 -10.23 -11.21
N PHE A 175 14.51 -11.40 -10.95
CA PHE A 175 15.86 -11.74 -11.43
C PHE A 175 15.86 -12.37 -12.83
N LEU A 176 14.83 -13.13 -13.18
CA LEU A 176 14.74 -13.86 -14.45
C LEU A 176 14.46 -12.94 -15.67
N GLY A 177 14.04 -11.70 -15.45
CA GLY A 177 13.97 -10.66 -16.50
C GLY A 177 15.33 -10.07 -16.92
N GLY A 178 16.43 -10.46 -16.25
CA GLY A 178 17.74 -9.80 -16.36
C GLY A 178 18.86 -10.58 -17.06
N GLU A 179 18.67 -11.85 -17.41
CA GLU A 179 19.77 -12.68 -17.93
C GLU A 179 19.73 -12.84 -19.44
N ASN A 180 20.26 -11.83 -20.14
CA ASN A 180 21.08 -12.09 -21.32
C ASN A 180 22.37 -11.30 -21.18
N GLY A 181 23.45 -12.03 -20.90
CA GLY A 181 24.79 -11.49 -20.74
C GLY A 181 25.29 -10.82 -22.02
N ASN A 182 25.43 -9.49 -21.96
CA ASN A 182 26.55 -8.75 -22.52
C ASN A 182 26.48 -7.31 -22.00
N GLN A 183 27.48 -6.88 -21.23
CA GLN A 183 27.69 -5.46 -20.93
C GLN A 183 28.16 -4.77 -22.21
N VAL A 184 27.21 -4.27 -22.99
CA VAL A 184 27.45 -3.17 -23.92
C VAL A 184 26.77 -1.96 -23.29
N MET A 185 27.53 -0.90 -23.02
CA MET A 185 26.99 0.41 -22.66
C MET A 185 26.23 0.96 -23.88
N ALA A 186 24.99 0.53 -24.05
CA ALA A 186 24.11 1.02 -25.09
C ALA A 186 23.75 2.49 -24.80
N SER A 187 23.69 3.34 -25.83
CA SER A 187 23.25 4.73 -25.69
C SER A 187 21.74 4.87 -25.44
N SER A 188 20.98 3.79 -25.61
CA SER A 188 19.55 3.68 -25.33
C SER A 188 19.22 2.31 -24.74
N GLN A 189 18.13 2.23 -23.97
CA GLN A 189 17.53 0.97 -23.51
C GLN A 189 16.04 0.95 -23.84
N SER A 190 15.55 -0.22 -24.28
CA SER A 190 14.11 -0.44 -24.41
C SER A 190 13.50 -0.55 -23.02
N ALA A 191 12.60 0.36 -22.68
CA ALA A 191 11.89 0.40 -21.42
C ALA A 191 10.38 0.35 -21.69
N SER A 192 9.64 -0.35 -20.82
CA SER A 192 8.19 -0.22 -20.77
C SER A 192 7.87 1.10 -20.08
N VAL A 193 7.26 2.02 -20.80
CA VAL A 193 6.89 3.35 -20.30
C VAL A 193 5.37 3.47 -20.31
N VAL A 194 4.84 4.06 -19.25
CA VAL A 194 3.44 4.50 -19.21
C VAL A 194 3.40 5.90 -19.79
N VAL A 195 2.68 6.08 -20.89
CA VAL A 195 2.51 7.38 -21.56
C VAL A 195 1.11 7.88 -21.25
N ARG A 196 1.02 9.12 -20.77
CA ARG A 196 -0.25 9.79 -20.55
C ARG A 196 -0.63 10.60 -21.79
N ASP A 197 -1.80 10.31 -22.36
CA ASP A 197 -2.44 11.14 -23.39
C ASP A 197 -3.80 11.63 -22.88
N GLY A 198 -3.83 12.91 -22.48
CA GLY A 198 -4.99 13.51 -21.80
C GLY A 198 -5.31 12.81 -20.48
N ALA A 199 -6.48 12.16 -20.40
CA ALA A 199 -6.93 11.43 -19.22
C ALA A 199 -6.58 9.93 -19.24
N ASN A 200 -6.03 9.41 -20.34
CA ASN A 200 -5.76 7.99 -20.52
C ASN A 200 -4.27 7.68 -20.31
N PHE A 201 -3.99 6.48 -19.80
CA PHE A 201 -2.65 5.92 -19.68
C PHE A 201 -2.50 4.74 -20.66
N GLU A 202 -1.44 4.77 -21.47
CA GLU A 202 -1.13 3.70 -22.42
C GLU A 202 0.26 3.14 -22.14
N PHE A 203 0.36 1.81 -22.10
CA PHE A 203 1.64 1.11 -21.99
C PHE A 203 2.29 1.00 -23.36
N GLN A 204 3.51 1.52 -23.48
CA GLN A 204 4.29 1.42 -24.70
C GLN A 204 5.72 0.99 -24.37
N VAL A 205 6.29 0.10 -25.19
CA VAL A 205 7.73 -0.17 -25.14
C VAL A 205 8.41 0.84 -26.05
N ARG A 206 9.30 1.67 -25.48
CA ARG A 206 10.06 2.69 -26.22
C ARG A 206 11.54 2.57 -25.91
N ASP A 207 12.37 2.93 -26.88
CA ASP A 207 13.80 3.15 -26.62
C ASP A 207 13.99 4.51 -25.94
N VAL A 208 14.53 4.48 -24.73
CA VAL A 208 14.78 5.68 -23.91
C VAL A 208 16.30 5.91 -23.85
N PRO A 209 16.78 7.14 -24.10
CA PRO A 209 18.20 7.45 -23.96
C PRO A 209 18.63 7.30 -22.50
N ILE A 210 19.82 6.74 -22.29
CA ILE A 210 20.40 6.68 -20.94
C ILE A 210 20.90 8.09 -20.58
N PRO A 211 20.46 8.68 -19.46
CA PRO A 211 20.87 10.02 -19.07
C PRO A 211 22.36 10.07 -18.70
N GLU A 212 22.99 11.22 -18.93
CA GLU A 212 24.34 11.48 -18.45
C GLU A 212 24.31 11.70 -16.92
N ILE A 213 25.09 10.92 -16.19
CA ILE A 213 25.10 10.92 -14.72
C ILE A 213 25.90 12.11 -14.20
N LYS A 214 25.28 12.94 -13.35
CA LYS A 214 25.99 14.03 -12.66
C LYS A 214 26.86 13.48 -11.53
N PRO A 215 27.85 14.27 -11.02
CA PRO A 215 28.79 13.80 -10.01
C PRO A 215 28.16 13.18 -8.76
N SER A 216 26.98 13.64 -8.32
CA SER A 216 26.29 13.16 -7.11
C SER A 216 25.16 12.17 -7.37
N GLU A 217 24.98 11.70 -8.61
CA GLU A 217 23.87 10.84 -9.01
C GLU A 217 24.29 9.37 -9.09
N ILE A 218 23.30 8.47 -8.98
CA ILE A 218 23.45 7.04 -9.22
C ILE A 218 22.48 6.67 -10.34
N LEU A 219 22.96 5.91 -11.33
CA LEU A 219 22.09 5.32 -12.33
C LEU A 219 21.73 3.90 -11.91
N VAL A 220 20.44 3.68 -11.69
CA VAL A 220 19.89 2.37 -11.32
C VAL A 220 19.23 1.76 -12.54
N LYS A 221 19.67 0.56 -12.94
CA LYS A 221 18.93 -0.28 -13.88
C LYS A 221 17.86 -1.03 -13.10
N LEU A 222 16.62 -0.59 -13.22
CA LEU A 222 15.47 -1.30 -12.68
C LEU A 222 15.29 -2.62 -13.44
N SER A 223 15.15 -3.71 -12.70
CA SER A 223 14.83 -5.05 -13.23
C SER A 223 13.34 -5.35 -13.13
N ALA A 224 12.68 -4.77 -12.12
CA ALA A 224 11.23 -4.68 -12.02
C ALA A 224 10.87 -3.38 -11.29
N THR A 225 9.70 -2.84 -11.61
CA THR A 225 9.10 -1.73 -10.87
C THR A 225 7.59 -1.90 -10.88
N GLY A 226 6.96 -1.68 -9.73
CA GLY A 226 5.52 -1.58 -9.58
C GLY A 226 5.10 -0.12 -9.71
N VAL A 227 4.06 0.15 -10.49
CA VAL A 227 3.37 1.45 -10.46
C VAL A 227 2.17 1.30 -9.55
N CYS A 228 2.14 1.95 -8.38
CA CYS A 228 1.05 1.83 -7.41
C CYS A 228 0.01 2.96 -7.57
N GLY A 229 -1.10 2.91 -6.82
CA GLY A 229 -2.16 3.92 -6.89
C GLY A 229 -1.68 5.34 -6.54
N THR A 230 -0.71 5.46 -5.63
CA THR A 230 -0.09 6.75 -5.29
C THR A 230 0.68 7.33 -6.48
N ASP A 231 1.38 6.52 -7.26
CA ASP A 231 2.05 6.96 -8.49
C ASP A 231 1.05 7.57 -9.48
N LEU A 232 -0.10 6.91 -9.66
CA LEU A 232 -1.17 7.39 -10.53
C LEU A 232 -1.82 8.67 -10.01
N GLY A 233 -2.02 8.79 -8.70
CA GLY A 233 -2.54 10.00 -8.05
C GLY A 233 -1.60 11.21 -8.19
N LEU A 234 -0.29 10.99 -8.02
CA LEU A 234 0.74 12.01 -8.26
C LEU A 234 0.74 12.44 -9.73
N ALA A 235 0.79 11.49 -10.66
CA ALA A 235 0.78 11.79 -12.10
C ALA A 235 -0.51 12.46 -12.57
N ALA A 236 -1.65 12.18 -11.93
CA ALA A 236 -2.92 12.84 -12.20
C ALA A 236 -3.03 14.25 -11.58
N GLY A 237 -2.06 14.67 -10.78
CA GLY A 237 -2.01 15.99 -10.15
C GLY A 237 -2.83 16.11 -8.86
N TYR A 238 -3.27 14.98 -8.29
CA TYR A 238 -4.01 14.97 -7.02
C TYR A 238 -3.12 15.28 -5.81
N LEU A 239 -1.82 14.99 -5.89
CA LEU A 239 -0.86 15.13 -4.81
C LEU A 239 0.26 16.14 -5.17
N GLY A 240 -0.10 17.40 -5.43
CA GLY A 240 0.85 18.52 -5.59
C GLY A 240 1.89 18.37 -6.72
N PRO A 241 2.81 19.34 -6.90
CA PRO A 241 3.87 19.26 -7.90
C PRO A 241 5.02 18.40 -7.37
N SER A 242 4.81 17.09 -7.26
CA SER A 242 5.92 16.15 -7.10
C SER A 242 6.50 15.83 -8.48
N CYS A 243 7.81 15.58 -8.51
CA CYS A 243 8.50 15.08 -9.70
C CYS A 243 7.73 13.87 -10.30
N ASP A 244 7.58 13.82 -11.63
CA ASP A 244 6.94 12.74 -12.38
C ASP A 244 7.73 11.42 -12.27
N ILE A 245 7.82 10.84 -11.08
CA ILE A 245 8.44 9.53 -10.85
C ILE A 245 7.31 8.54 -10.62
N LEU A 246 6.88 7.90 -11.70
CA LEU A 246 6.10 6.67 -11.64
C LEU A 246 7.04 5.51 -11.33
N GLY A 247 6.63 4.57 -10.48
CA GLY A 247 7.42 3.38 -10.20
C GLY A 247 8.47 3.60 -9.11
N HIS A 248 8.14 4.39 -8.09
CA HIS A 248 9.03 4.59 -6.94
C HIS A 248 9.22 3.31 -6.10
N GLU A 249 8.42 2.29 -6.37
CA GLU A 249 8.55 0.90 -5.91
C GLU A 249 9.29 0.10 -6.99
N GLY A 250 10.63 0.07 -6.91
CA GLY A 250 11.46 -0.56 -7.91
C GLY A 250 12.63 -1.36 -7.32
N VAL A 251 12.84 -2.56 -7.87
CA VAL A 251 14.05 -3.36 -7.62
C VAL A 251 14.97 -3.24 -8.81
N GLY A 252 16.20 -2.79 -8.55
CA GLY A 252 17.22 -2.64 -9.56
C GLY A 252 18.61 -2.75 -8.97
N ARG A 253 19.61 -2.61 -9.85
CA ARG A 253 21.01 -2.50 -9.45
C ARG A 253 21.57 -1.16 -9.90
N ALA A 254 22.40 -0.55 -9.07
CA ALA A 254 23.24 0.55 -9.52
C ALA A 254 24.16 0.03 -10.63
N VAL A 255 24.10 0.64 -11.81
CA VAL A 255 24.92 0.27 -12.98
C VAL A 255 26.01 1.30 -13.27
N ALA A 256 25.88 2.49 -12.71
CA ALA A 256 26.91 3.53 -12.74
C ALA A 256 26.68 4.53 -11.61
N VAL A 257 27.75 5.20 -11.19
CA VAL A 257 27.72 6.25 -10.17
C VAL A 257 28.50 7.47 -10.66
N GLY A 258 28.07 8.65 -10.22
CA GLY A 258 28.78 9.89 -10.47
C GLY A 258 30.12 9.97 -9.76
N ALA A 259 31.00 10.84 -10.24
CA ALA A 259 32.37 10.96 -9.74
C ALA A 259 32.51 11.33 -8.24
N ALA A 260 31.45 11.82 -7.60
CA ALA A 260 31.41 12.17 -6.18
C ALA A 260 30.72 11.10 -5.30
N VAL A 261 30.31 9.97 -5.89
CA VAL A 261 29.64 8.86 -5.19
C VAL A 261 30.62 7.69 -5.05
N ASP A 262 30.61 7.02 -3.89
CA ASP A 262 31.48 5.88 -3.62
C ASP A 262 31.24 4.76 -4.67
N PRO A 263 32.27 4.35 -5.43
CA PRO A 263 32.16 3.27 -6.42
C PRO A 263 31.70 1.93 -5.83
N ALA A 264 31.83 1.71 -4.52
CA ALA A 264 31.32 0.52 -3.84
C ALA A 264 29.79 0.39 -3.92
N ILE A 265 29.05 1.49 -4.14
CA ILE A 265 27.59 1.48 -4.23
C ILE A 265 27.07 0.79 -5.51
N ALA A 266 27.90 0.66 -6.55
CA ALA A 266 27.56 -0.04 -7.80
C ALA A 266 28.01 -1.51 -7.89
N LYS A 267 28.56 -2.08 -6.80
CA LYS A 267 29.01 -3.47 -6.71
C LYS A 267 28.06 -4.31 -5.88
#